data_AF-A0AA39ZQI8-F1
#
_entry.id   AF-A0AA39ZQI8-F1
#
_cell.length_a   1.000
_cell.length_b   1.000
_cell.length_c   1.000
_cell.angle_alpha   90.00
_cell.angle_beta   90.00
_cell.angle_gamma   90.00
#
_symmetry.space_group_name_H-M   'P 1'
#
loop_
_entity.id
_entity.type
_entity.pdbx_description
1 polymer ?
#
loop_
_entity_poly.entity_id
_entity_poly.type
_entity_poly.pdbx_seq_one_letter_code
_entity_poly.pdbx_strand_id
1 'polypeptide(L)'
;MMSNRITASGLCAATTAKTSSILQRLVLQHSKRSLLLPPPPSYQRRHATTQNSGQEAAERRAVTPFNDDGHVPWTNLSAAEKTARAAQQTFNLGMVVVGLVLTGSVSYFLYTEVFSPDSKVAYFNRAVDRIKQDRRCLELLGDSKKITAFGEETNNKWRRARPIASTSSKDARGNEHLRIQFHVQGPKAAGAVHMHLIKRAGGSEFEYEYFFLDVEGQHRIYLENASAAAKAKAGAEGLNKPFRLFGVKWN
;
A
#
# COMPACT_ATOMS: atom_id res chain seq x y z
N MET A 1 -1.02 -1.47 69.48
CA MET A 1 -2.00 -0.85 70.39
C MET A 1 -2.06 0.64 70.09
N MET A 2 -3.06 1.08 69.33
CA MET A 2 -3.64 2.42 69.45
C MET A 2 -4.91 2.45 68.58
N SER A 3 -6.02 2.66 69.27
CA SER A 3 -7.38 2.79 68.76
C SER A 3 -7.53 3.97 67.81
N ASN A 4 -8.40 3.86 66.81
CA ASN A 4 -9.73 4.48 66.95
C ASN A 4 -10.70 4.04 65.85
N ARG A 5 -11.83 3.49 66.32
CA ARG A 5 -13.10 3.45 65.61
C ARG A 5 -13.63 4.88 65.48
N ILE A 6 -14.45 5.16 64.48
CA ILE A 6 -15.76 5.82 64.62
C ILE A 6 -16.58 5.60 63.35
N THR A 7 -17.86 5.39 63.60
CA THR A 7 -18.98 4.96 62.79
C THR A 7 -19.76 6.17 62.22
N ALA A 8 -20.77 5.87 61.38
CA ALA A 8 -21.96 6.64 61.00
C ALA A 8 -21.92 7.17 59.54
N SER A 9 -22.71 6.62 58.61
CA SER A 9 -24.18 6.68 58.46
C SER A 9 -24.67 8.06 58.02
N GLY A 10 -25.29 8.12 56.84
CA GLY A 10 -26.48 8.96 56.64
C GLY A 10 -26.43 10.02 55.54
N LEU A 11 -27.30 9.78 54.55
CA LEU A 11 -28.26 10.72 53.96
C LEU A 11 -27.86 11.71 52.84
N CYS A 12 -28.76 11.66 51.85
CA CYS A 12 -29.38 12.75 51.08
C CYS A 12 -28.76 13.21 49.76
N ALA A 13 -29.52 12.87 48.72
CA ALA A 13 -29.56 13.52 47.43
C ALA A 13 -29.89 15.02 47.54
N ALA A 14 -29.30 15.83 46.65
CA ALA A 14 -30.02 16.72 45.76
C ALA A 14 -29.04 17.51 44.87
N THR A 15 -29.28 17.40 43.56
CA THR A 15 -29.32 18.50 42.58
C THR A 15 -28.12 19.45 42.51
N THR A 16 -27.37 19.37 41.40
CA THR A 16 -27.18 20.56 40.57
C THR A 16 -26.92 20.19 39.11
N ALA A 17 -27.71 20.81 38.25
CA ALA A 17 -27.70 20.66 36.81
C ALA A 17 -26.48 21.32 36.16
N LYS A 18 -26.00 20.76 35.04
CA LYS A 18 -25.46 21.59 33.97
C LYS A 18 -25.45 20.89 32.61
N THR A 19 -26.22 21.50 31.70
CA THR A 19 -25.96 21.72 30.27
C THR A 19 -25.83 20.48 29.37
N SER A 20 -26.87 20.09 28.62
CA SER A 20 -27.55 20.76 27.49
C SER A 20 -27.20 20.03 26.19
N SER A 21 -27.94 18.95 25.96
CA SER A 21 -28.28 18.44 24.64
C SER A 21 -29.15 19.47 23.92
N ILE A 22 -28.60 20.14 22.91
CA ILE A 22 -29.38 20.95 21.96
C ILE A 22 -29.41 20.16 20.65
N LEU A 23 -30.31 19.19 20.60
CA LEU A 23 -30.89 18.70 19.36
C LEU A 23 -32.41 18.68 19.54
N GLN A 24 -33.09 19.23 18.53
CA GLN A 24 -34.53 19.22 18.28
C GLN A 24 -35.39 20.25 19.04
N ARG A 25 -35.79 21.31 18.31
CA ARG A 25 -37.18 21.50 17.83
C ARG A 25 -37.33 22.83 17.07
N LEU A 26 -37.78 22.73 15.82
CA LEU A 26 -38.69 23.61 15.04
C LEU A 26 -38.41 23.27 13.57
N VAL A 27 -39.13 22.40 12.86
CA VAL A 27 -40.56 22.39 12.50
C VAL A 27 -41.05 23.76 11.97
N LEU A 28 -41.03 23.82 10.63
CA LEU A 28 -41.94 24.52 9.72
C LEU A 28 -42.29 25.98 9.99
N GLN A 29 -41.67 26.87 9.21
CA GLN A 29 -42.37 28.06 8.76
C GLN A 29 -42.08 28.33 7.27
N HIS A 30 -43.14 28.21 6.48
CA HIS A 30 -43.21 28.63 5.09
C HIS A 30 -42.81 30.10 4.95
N SER A 31 -41.89 30.39 4.03
CA SER A 31 -41.90 31.65 3.31
C SER A 31 -41.31 31.42 1.92
N LYS A 32 -42.17 31.49 0.91
CA LYS A 32 -41.79 31.56 -0.50
C LYS A 32 -41.04 32.88 -0.70
N ARG A 33 -39.71 32.88 -0.53
CA ARG A 33 -38.86 33.94 -1.05
C ARG A 33 -38.40 33.55 -2.44
N SER A 34 -39.08 34.13 -3.42
CA SER A 34 -38.61 34.25 -4.80
C SER A 34 -37.25 34.95 -4.76
N LEU A 35 -36.17 34.18 -4.92
CA LEU A 35 -34.83 34.73 -5.08
C LEU A 35 -34.73 35.26 -6.52
N LEU A 36 -34.97 36.56 -6.67
CA LEU A 36 -34.56 37.32 -7.86
C LEU A 36 -33.03 37.26 -7.92
N LEU A 37 -32.51 36.39 -8.78
CA LEU A 37 -31.11 36.36 -9.16
C LEU A 37 -30.80 37.67 -9.90
N PRO A 38 -29.78 38.46 -9.49
CA PRO A 38 -29.33 39.57 -10.33
C PRO A 38 -28.82 38.99 -11.66
N PRO A 39 -29.13 39.61 -12.81
CA PRO A 39 -28.59 39.16 -14.09
C PRO A 39 -27.06 39.24 -14.05
N PRO A 40 -26.35 38.31 -14.72
CA PRO A 40 -24.90 38.36 -14.79
C PRO A 40 -24.46 39.69 -15.41
N PRO A 41 -23.35 40.29 -14.97
CA PRO A 41 -22.82 41.47 -15.62
C PRO A 41 -22.55 41.12 -17.08
N SER A 42 -23.30 41.74 -17.98
CA SER A 42 -23.02 41.73 -19.41
C SER A 42 -21.67 42.39 -19.59
N TYR A 43 -20.61 41.58 -19.71
CA TYR A 43 -19.35 42.03 -20.26
C TYR A 43 -19.63 42.44 -21.71
N GLN A 44 -20.00 43.70 -21.92
CA GLN A 44 -19.86 44.33 -23.21
C GLN A 44 -18.37 44.28 -23.53
N ARG A 45 -18.00 43.31 -24.38
CA ARG A 45 -16.71 43.28 -25.04
C ARG A 45 -16.67 44.53 -25.91
N ARG A 46 -16.16 45.64 -25.37
CA ARG A 46 -15.86 46.84 -26.14
C ARG A 46 -14.77 46.42 -27.14
N HIS A 47 -15.19 46.17 -28.38
CA HIS A 47 -14.26 46.17 -29.48
C HIS A 47 -13.77 47.61 -29.61
N ALA A 48 -12.51 47.85 -29.21
CA ALA A 48 -11.84 49.08 -29.54
C ALA A 48 -11.63 49.06 -31.06
N THR A 49 -12.55 49.70 -31.79
CA THR A 49 -12.33 50.07 -33.18
C THR A 49 -11.36 51.25 -33.16
N THR A 50 -10.05 50.96 -33.18
CA THR A 50 -9.06 51.96 -33.55
C THR A 50 -9.31 52.30 -35.02
N GLN A 51 -10.00 53.41 -35.27
CA GLN A 51 -10.02 54.02 -36.59
C GLN A 51 -8.59 54.51 -36.87
N ASN A 52 -7.89 53.78 -37.73
CA ASN A 52 -6.57 54.18 -38.18
C ASN A 52 -6.74 55.11 -39.39
N SER A 53 -6.81 56.41 -39.13
CA SER A 53 -6.44 57.43 -40.11
C SER A 53 -4.91 57.44 -40.19
N GLY A 54 -4.35 57.03 -41.32
CA GLY A 54 -2.91 57.09 -41.58
C GLY A 54 -2.37 55.77 -42.08
N GLN A 55 -2.12 55.72 -43.39
CA GLN A 55 -1.30 54.70 -44.00
C GLN A 55 0.13 54.82 -43.46
N GLU A 56 0.49 53.95 -42.53
CA GLU A 56 1.81 53.37 -42.45
C GLU A 56 1.59 51.88 -42.24
N ALA A 57 2.15 51.04 -43.12
CA ALA A 57 2.09 49.61 -42.98
C ALA A 57 2.81 49.24 -41.68
N ALA A 58 2.05 49.06 -40.60
CA ALA A 58 2.57 48.56 -39.34
C ALA A 58 3.17 47.18 -39.62
N GLU A 59 4.50 47.15 -39.71
CA GLU A 59 5.29 45.95 -39.91
C GLU A 59 4.87 44.91 -38.87
N ARG A 60 4.34 43.77 -39.34
CA ARG A 60 3.89 42.70 -38.44
C ARG A 60 5.08 42.27 -37.61
N ARG A 61 4.96 42.31 -36.28
CA ARG A 61 6.01 41.83 -35.38
C ARG A 61 6.29 40.36 -35.69
N ALA A 62 7.55 40.05 -36.02
CA ALA A 62 7.98 38.70 -36.31
C ALA A 62 7.70 37.79 -35.10
N VAL A 63 7.02 36.66 -35.34
CA VAL A 63 6.65 35.70 -34.29
C VAL A 63 7.88 34.90 -33.87
N THR A 64 8.42 35.21 -32.70
CA THR A 64 9.54 34.46 -32.11
C THR A 64 9.04 33.38 -31.17
N PRO A 65 9.87 32.38 -30.81
CA PRO A 65 9.47 31.30 -29.91
C PRO A 65 8.96 31.79 -28.55
N PHE A 66 9.36 33.00 -28.14
CA PHE A 66 9.05 33.57 -26.83
C PHE A 66 7.93 34.64 -26.85
N ASN A 67 7.45 35.07 -28.03
CA ASN A 67 6.50 36.19 -28.19
C ASN A 67 5.25 35.78 -29.01
N ASP A 68 4.89 34.50 -29.00
CA ASP A 68 3.76 34.00 -29.78
C ASP A 68 2.46 33.92 -28.96
N ASP A 69 1.54 34.85 -29.19
CA ASP A 69 0.23 34.91 -28.51
C ASP A 69 -0.87 34.08 -29.20
N GLY A 70 -0.56 33.37 -30.29
CA GLY A 70 -1.51 32.49 -31.00
C GLY A 70 -2.59 33.21 -31.82
N HIS A 71 -2.65 34.55 -31.80
CA HIS A 71 -3.66 35.35 -32.54
C HIS A 71 -3.48 35.35 -34.06
N VAL A 72 -2.25 35.16 -34.58
CA VAL A 72 -1.99 35.15 -36.03
C VAL A 72 -2.27 33.75 -36.60
N PRO A 73 -3.11 33.62 -37.66
CA PRO A 73 -3.45 32.34 -38.25
C PRO A 73 -2.26 31.71 -38.99
N TRP A 74 -2.11 30.39 -38.88
CA TRP A 74 -0.99 29.59 -39.42
C TRP A 74 -0.65 29.86 -40.89
N THR A 75 -1.64 30.21 -41.70
CA THR A 75 -1.48 30.49 -43.14
C THR A 75 -0.68 31.76 -43.43
N ASN A 76 -0.64 32.72 -42.50
CA ASN A 76 0.06 34.00 -42.63
C ASN A 76 1.44 34.03 -41.94
N LEU A 77 1.91 32.91 -41.38
CA LEU A 77 3.24 32.80 -40.77
C LEU A 77 4.28 32.35 -41.80
N SER A 78 5.46 32.95 -41.74
CA SER A 78 6.65 32.50 -42.46
C SER A 78 7.10 31.11 -41.97
N ALA A 79 7.91 30.42 -42.79
CA ALA A 79 8.43 29.10 -42.44
C ALA A 79 9.24 29.09 -41.13
N ALA A 80 9.95 30.18 -40.84
CA ALA A 80 10.71 30.35 -39.60
C ALA A 80 9.79 30.52 -38.37
N GLU A 81 8.73 31.32 -38.51
CA GLU A 81 7.74 31.56 -37.44
C GLU A 81 6.89 30.32 -37.12
N LYS A 82 6.58 29.50 -38.13
CA LYS A 82 5.92 28.20 -37.93
C LYS A 82 6.80 27.27 -37.09
N THR A 83 8.09 27.23 -37.40
CA THR A 83 9.07 26.45 -36.63
C THR A 83 9.19 26.98 -35.20
N ALA A 84 9.17 28.30 -35.00
CA ALA A 84 9.19 28.92 -33.68
C ALA A 84 7.96 28.56 -32.84
N ARG A 85 6.75 28.67 -33.40
CA ARG A 85 5.49 28.26 -32.74
C ARG A 85 5.49 26.76 -32.43
N ALA A 86 5.94 25.93 -33.37
CA ALA A 86 6.07 24.49 -33.17
C ALA A 86 7.09 24.17 -32.06
N ALA A 87 8.24 24.86 -32.03
CA ALA A 87 9.26 24.68 -30.99
C ALA A 87 8.70 24.98 -29.60
N GLN A 88 7.95 26.08 -29.44
CA GLN A 88 7.32 26.43 -28.17
C GLN A 88 6.29 25.38 -27.72
N GLN A 89 5.48 24.88 -28.64
CA GLN A 89 4.53 23.81 -28.36
C GLN A 89 5.24 22.50 -27.98
N THR A 90 6.34 22.16 -28.66
CA THR A 90 7.14 20.97 -28.34
C THR A 90 7.87 21.10 -27.00
N PHE A 91 8.27 22.30 -26.61
CA PHE A 91 8.90 22.54 -25.30
C PHE A 91 7.90 22.34 -24.16
N ASN A 92 6.70 22.93 -24.27
CA ASN A 92 5.64 22.75 -23.28
C ASN A 92 5.18 21.29 -23.20
N LEU A 93 4.98 20.62 -24.34
CA LEU A 93 4.67 19.19 -24.37
C LEU A 93 5.82 18.35 -23.80
N GLY A 94 7.06 18.71 -24.11
CA GLY A 94 8.26 18.06 -23.62
C GLY A 94 8.31 18.06 -22.09
N MET A 95 8.07 19.20 -21.45
CA MET A 95 7.98 19.29 -19.99
C MET A 95 6.88 18.40 -19.39
N VAL A 96 5.71 18.35 -20.02
CA VAL A 96 4.61 17.46 -19.59
C VAL A 96 5.02 15.99 -19.72
N VAL A 97 5.64 15.60 -20.83
CA VAL A 97 6.11 14.22 -21.05
C VAL A 97 7.20 13.84 -20.04
N VAL A 98 8.17 14.73 -19.78
CA VAL A 98 9.21 14.51 -18.77
C VAL A 98 8.59 14.31 -17.39
N GLY A 99 7.61 15.14 -17.02
CA GLY A 99 6.85 14.98 -15.78
C GLY A 99 6.18 13.62 -15.69
N LEU A 100 5.47 13.20 -16.74
CA LEU A 100 4.80 11.89 -16.79
C LEU A 100 5.77 10.71 -16.68
N VAL A 101 6.95 10.78 -17.32
CA VAL A 101 7.97 9.73 -17.22
C VAL A 101 8.53 9.65 -15.80
N LEU A 102 8.84 10.78 -15.17
CA LEU A 102 9.37 10.81 -13.81
C LEU A 102 8.33 10.30 -12.79
N THR A 103 7.09 10.80 -12.87
CA THR A 103 6.00 10.35 -12.00
C THR A 103 5.66 8.88 -12.24
N GLY A 104 5.62 8.44 -13.49
CA GLY A 104 5.39 7.03 -13.85
C GLY A 104 6.47 6.10 -13.31
N SER A 105 7.74 6.52 -13.38
CA SER A 105 8.88 5.77 -12.86
C SER A 105 8.77 5.55 -11.34
N VAL A 106 8.54 6.61 -10.57
CA VAL A 106 8.37 6.50 -9.11
C VAL A 106 7.15 5.64 -8.76
N SER A 107 6.03 5.85 -9.47
CA SER A 107 4.81 5.06 -9.28
C SER A 107 5.03 3.58 -9.57
N TYR A 108 5.80 3.25 -10.60
CA TYR A 108 6.17 1.87 -10.93
C TYR A 108 6.97 1.21 -9.81
N PHE A 109 8.03 1.88 -9.31
CA PHE A 109 8.84 1.34 -8.22
C PHE A 109 8.03 1.11 -6.93
N LEU A 110 7.15 2.05 -6.57
CA LEU A 110 6.27 1.89 -5.41
C LEU A 110 5.30 0.71 -5.60
N TYR A 111 4.77 0.55 -6.81
CA TYR A 111 3.89 -0.58 -7.12
C TYR A 111 4.63 -1.91 -7.02
N THR A 112 5.83 -2.03 -7.59
CA THR A 112 6.58 -3.29 -7.58
C THR A 112 7.07 -3.69 -6.20
N GLU A 113 7.47 -2.73 -5.35
CA GLU A 113 8.02 -3.02 -4.02
C GLU A 113 6.96 -3.16 -2.93
N VAL A 114 5.93 -2.31 -2.94
CA VAL A 114 4.97 -2.20 -1.83
C VAL A 114 3.66 -2.89 -2.16
N PHE A 115 3.06 -2.53 -3.28
CA PHE A 115 1.69 -2.95 -3.62
C PHE A 115 1.62 -4.27 -4.38
N SER A 116 2.74 -4.74 -4.91
CA SER A 116 2.81 -6.03 -5.58
C SER A 116 2.36 -7.13 -4.62
N PRO A 117 1.47 -8.06 -5.06
CA PRO A 117 1.16 -9.27 -4.32
C PRO A 117 2.40 -10.12 -4.02
N ASP A 118 3.51 -9.85 -4.70
CA ASP A 118 4.80 -10.50 -4.55
C ASP A 118 5.74 -9.77 -3.56
N SER A 119 5.22 -8.76 -2.84
CA SER A 119 6.03 -8.00 -1.88
C SER A 119 6.29 -8.76 -0.58
N LYS A 120 7.40 -8.42 0.08
CA LYS A 120 7.82 -8.98 1.38
C LYS A 120 6.73 -8.80 2.46
N VAL A 121 6.06 -7.65 2.43
CA VAL A 121 4.97 -7.32 3.36
C VAL A 121 3.70 -8.11 3.05
N ALA A 122 3.40 -8.37 1.77
CA ALA A 122 2.27 -9.21 1.38
C ALA A 122 2.44 -10.65 1.90
N TYR A 123 3.63 -11.25 1.77
CA TYR A 123 3.90 -12.59 2.31
C TYR A 123 3.86 -12.63 3.84
N PHE A 124 4.35 -11.59 4.51
CA PHE A 124 4.22 -11.45 5.97
C PHE A 124 2.75 -11.47 6.41
N ASN A 125 1.89 -10.63 5.79
CA ASN A 125 0.47 -10.58 6.13
C ASN A 125 -0.23 -11.93 5.88
N ARG A 126 0.00 -12.54 4.72
CA ARG A 126 -0.54 -13.87 4.39
C ARG A 126 -0.11 -14.93 5.40
N ALA A 127 1.13 -14.90 5.86
CA ALA A 127 1.62 -15.85 6.84
C ALA A 127 0.99 -15.65 8.22
N VAL A 128 0.82 -14.40 8.65
CA VAL A 128 0.10 -14.07 9.89
C VAL A 128 -1.35 -14.56 9.81
N ASP A 129 -2.02 -14.35 8.68
CA ASP A 129 -3.39 -14.82 8.48
C ASP A 129 -3.47 -16.35 8.51
N ARG A 130 -2.52 -17.05 7.89
CA ARG A 130 -2.42 -18.52 7.96
C ARG A 130 -2.23 -19.03 9.39
N ILE A 131 -1.35 -18.40 10.18
CA ILE A 131 -1.15 -18.76 11.59
C ILE A 131 -2.44 -18.55 12.41
N LYS A 132 -3.18 -17.48 12.11
CA LYS A 132 -4.46 -17.16 12.75
C LYS A 132 -5.59 -18.12 12.36
N GLN A 133 -5.45 -18.85 11.26
CA GLN A 133 -6.42 -19.83 10.76
C GLN A 133 -6.09 -21.27 11.20
N ASP A 134 -4.82 -21.62 11.41
CA ASP A 134 -4.43 -22.98 11.81
C ASP A 134 -4.77 -23.26 13.28
N ARG A 135 -5.64 -24.25 13.51
CA ARG A 135 -6.06 -24.71 14.85
C ARG A 135 -4.87 -25.09 15.73
N ARG A 136 -3.82 -25.69 15.16
CA ARG A 136 -2.61 -26.11 15.90
C ARG A 136 -1.87 -24.92 16.47
N CYS A 137 -1.80 -23.82 15.73
CA CYS A 137 -1.18 -22.58 16.18
C CYS A 137 -2.06 -21.87 17.22
N LEU A 138 -3.39 -21.87 17.04
CA LEU A 138 -4.33 -21.27 17.99
C LEU A 138 -4.33 -21.97 19.35
N GLU A 139 -4.15 -23.30 19.39
CA GLU A 139 -4.05 -24.03 20.66
C GLU A 139 -2.85 -23.54 21.50
N LEU A 140 -1.71 -23.31 20.86
CA LEU A 140 -0.48 -22.84 21.49
C LEU A 140 -0.50 -21.35 21.82
N LEU A 141 -0.88 -20.50 20.87
CA LEU A 141 -0.79 -19.03 21.03
C LEU A 141 -2.02 -18.47 21.75
N GLY A 142 -3.19 -19.08 21.57
CA GLY A 142 -4.48 -18.67 22.12
C GLY A 142 -5.42 -18.06 21.08
N ASP A 143 -6.30 -17.17 21.53
CA ASP A 143 -7.36 -16.59 20.70
C ASP A 143 -6.79 -15.77 19.52
N SER A 144 -7.26 -16.08 18.31
CA SER A 144 -6.82 -15.51 17.03
C SER A 144 -6.83 -13.97 17.00
N LYS A 145 -7.83 -13.35 17.64
CA LYS A 145 -7.99 -11.89 17.68
C LYS A 145 -6.92 -11.19 18.51
N LYS A 146 -6.31 -11.89 19.47
CA LYS A 146 -5.28 -11.36 20.37
C LYS A 146 -3.86 -11.66 19.90
N ILE A 147 -3.71 -12.33 18.76
CA ILE A 147 -2.41 -12.65 18.17
C ILE A 147 -1.88 -11.42 17.43
N THR A 148 -0.75 -10.89 17.92
CA THR A 148 0.01 -9.82 17.29
C THR A 148 1.29 -10.38 16.67
N ALA A 149 1.70 -9.82 15.53
CA ALA A 149 2.93 -10.21 14.84
C ALA A 149 3.78 -8.97 14.61
N PHE A 150 5.08 -9.11 14.80
CA PHE A 150 6.02 -8.01 14.72
C PHE A 150 7.38 -8.48 14.22
N GLY A 151 8.12 -7.55 13.62
CA GLY A 151 9.47 -7.81 13.12
C GLY A 151 10.51 -8.03 14.22
N GLU A 152 11.77 -8.03 13.82
CA GLU A 152 12.87 -8.25 14.76
C GLU A 152 13.01 -7.09 15.74
N GLU A 153 13.32 -7.47 16.97
CA GLU A 153 13.69 -6.51 17.99
C GLU A 153 15.06 -5.93 17.68
N THR A 154 15.17 -4.64 17.90
CA THR A 154 16.40 -3.91 17.68
C THR A 154 17.10 -3.70 19.02
N ASN A 155 18.42 -3.91 19.07
CA ASN A 155 19.23 -3.67 20.26
C ASN A 155 19.38 -2.17 20.63
N ASN A 156 18.99 -1.26 19.74
CA ASN A 156 18.99 0.18 19.99
C ASN A 156 17.69 0.62 20.70
N LYS A 157 17.81 0.98 21.99
CA LYS A 157 16.70 1.44 22.85
C LYS A 157 15.90 2.62 22.29
N TRP A 158 16.49 3.43 21.40
CA TRP A 158 15.83 4.61 20.82
C TRP A 158 15.00 4.30 19.58
N ARG A 159 15.18 3.11 18.98
CA ARG A 159 14.41 2.68 17.80
C ARG A 159 13.26 1.78 18.25
N ARG A 160 12.05 2.33 18.22
CA ARG A 160 10.79 1.61 18.56
C ARG A 160 10.24 0.80 17.39
N ALA A 161 10.65 1.12 16.16
CA ALA A 161 10.21 0.40 14.97
C ALA A 161 10.85 -0.99 14.90
N ARG A 162 10.03 -2.00 14.59
CA ARG A 162 10.42 -3.41 14.45
C ARG A 162 10.34 -3.81 12.97
N PRO A 163 11.39 -3.60 12.17
CA PRO A 163 11.38 -3.97 10.77
C PRO A 163 11.31 -5.50 10.61
N ILE A 164 10.63 -5.95 9.56
CA ILE A 164 10.55 -7.37 9.24
C ILE A 164 11.91 -7.82 8.69
N ALA A 165 12.54 -8.79 9.35
CA ALA A 165 13.79 -9.36 8.87
C ALA A 165 13.50 -10.19 7.63
N SER A 166 14.01 -9.73 6.50
CA SER A 166 13.81 -10.37 5.21
C SER A 166 15.10 -10.34 4.41
N THR A 167 15.40 -11.44 3.75
CA THR A 167 16.58 -11.57 2.90
C THR A 167 16.15 -12.18 1.58
N SER A 168 16.33 -11.44 0.48
CA SER A 168 16.23 -11.99 -0.87
C SER A 168 17.62 -12.37 -1.36
N SER A 169 17.75 -13.58 -1.90
CA SER A 169 19.00 -14.11 -2.45
C SER A 169 18.70 -14.90 -3.71
N LYS A 170 19.53 -14.73 -4.75
CA LYS A 170 19.39 -15.47 -6.01
C LYS A 170 20.43 -16.59 -6.07
N ASP A 171 19.97 -17.80 -6.34
CA ASP A 171 20.83 -18.98 -6.50
C ASP A 171 21.49 -19.02 -7.88
N ALA A 172 22.57 -19.79 -8.02
CA ALA A 172 23.28 -20.01 -9.27
C ALA A 172 22.38 -20.62 -10.36
N ARG A 173 21.34 -21.37 -9.96
CA ARG A 173 20.32 -21.93 -10.85
C ARG A 173 19.27 -20.91 -11.31
N GLY A 174 19.37 -19.66 -10.85
CA GLY A 174 18.44 -18.58 -11.17
C GLY A 174 17.17 -18.56 -10.32
N ASN A 175 17.05 -19.43 -9.31
CA ASN A 175 15.93 -19.41 -8.38
C ASN A 175 16.09 -18.26 -7.38
N GLU A 176 14.99 -17.57 -7.06
CA GLU A 176 14.98 -16.51 -6.06
C GLU A 176 14.50 -17.06 -4.72
N HIS A 177 15.26 -16.81 -3.68
CA HIS A 177 15.00 -17.26 -2.32
C HIS A 177 14.63 -16.05 -1.46
N LEU A 178 13.42 -16.06 -0.92
CA LEU A 178 12.95 -15.07 0.03
C LEU A 178 12.86 -15.72 1.41
N ARG A 179 13.72 -15.32 2.33
CA ARG A 179 13.67 -15.75 3.73
C ARG A 179 13.06 -14.63 4.56
N ILE A 180 12.05 -14.96 5.36
CA ILE A 180 11.40 -13.99 6.26
C ILE A 180 11.38 -14.58 7.66
N GLN A 181 11.79 -13.77 8.63
CA GLN A 181 11.73 -14.08 10.05
C GLN A 181 10.98 -12.97 10.78
N PHE A 182 10.06 -13.37 11.65
CA PHE A 182 9.32 -12.45 12.51
C PHE A 182 8.86 -13.18 13.77
N HIS A 183 8.36 -12.42 14.73
CA HIS A 183 7.90 -12.94 16.00
C HIS A 183 6.39 -12.74 16.12
N VAL A 184 5.76 -13.65 16.83
CA VAL A 184 4.32 -13.66 17.08
C VAL A 184 4.08 -13.78 18.57
N GLN A 185 3.19 -12.95 19.09
CA GLN A 185 2.80 -12.94 20.48
C GLN A 185 1.31 -13.20 20.59
N GLY A 186 0.95 -14.24 21.33
CA GLY A 186 -0.42 -14.54 21.72
C GLY A 186 -0.62 -14.37 23.23
N PRO A 187 -1.86 -14.48 23.71
CA PRO A 187 -2.18 -14.40 25.14
C PRO A 187 -1.59 -15.55 25.97
N LYS A 188 -1.27 -16.70 25.36
CA LYS A 188 -0.70 -17.87 26.06
C LYS A 188 0.82 -17.95 25.94
N ALA A 189 1.35 -17.68 24.76
CA ALA A 189 2.75 -17.88 24.44
C ALA A 189 3.24 -16.90 23.35
N ALA A 190 4.55 -16.71 23.31
CA ALA A 190 5.25 -16.05 22.23
C ALA A 190 6.06 -17.08 21.42
N GLY A 191 6.28 -16.78 20.15
CA GLY A 191 7.05 -17.64 19.27
C GLY A 191 7.73 -16.89 18.14
N ALA A 192 8.69 -17.54 17.52
CA ALA A 192 9.39 -17.07 16.33
C ALA A 192 8.92 -17.86 15.11
N VAL A 193 8.66 -17.15 14.02
CA VAL A 193 8.25 -17.72 12.75
C VAL A 193 9.38 -17.59 11.77
N HIS A 194 9.68 -18.68 11.09
CA HIS A 194 10.61 -18.68 9.97
C HIS A 194 9.93 -19.26 8.75
N MET A 195 10.07 -18.55 7.64
CA MET A 195 9.66 -19.05 6.34
C MET A 195 10.75 -18.85 5.31
N HIS A 196 10.82 -19.80 4.40
CA HIS A 196 11.64 -19.72 3.22
C HIS A 196 10.77 -20.00 2.02
N LEU A 197 10.66 -19.00 1.16
CA LEU A 197 9.99 -19.11 -0.11
C LEU A 197 11.00 -19.19 -1.23
N ILE A 198 10.65 -19.95 -2.26
CA ILE A 198 11.47 -20.15 -3.45
C ILE A 198 10.60 -19.86 -4.67
N LYS A 199 11.05 -18.92 -5.48
CA LYS A 199 10.54 -18.69 -6.83
C LYS A 199 11.46 -19.39 -7.81
N ARG A 200 10.92 -20.40 -8.50
CA ARG A 200 11.67 -21.14 -9.52
C ARG A 200 12.01 -20.23 -10.69
N ALA A 201 13.16 -20.46 -11.32
CA ALA A 201 13.50 -19.79 -12.58
C ALA A 201 12.43 -20.09 -13.64
N GLY A 202 11.73 -19.05 -14.10
CA GLY A 202 10.59 -19.15 -15.03
C GLY A 202 9.22 -19.31 -14.37
N GLY A 203 9.16 -19.47 -13.04
CA GLY A 203 7.93 -19.42 -12.26
C GLY A 203 7.53 -17.98 -11.92
N SER A 204 6.23 -17.70 -11.96
CA SER A 204 5.69 -16.37 -11.58
C SER A 204 5.47 -16.23 -10.08
N GLU A 205 5.31 -17.34 -9.35
CA GLU A 205 4.89 -17.36 -7.94
C GLU A 205 5.98 -17.93 -7.03
N PHE A 206 6.00 -17.46 -5.77
CA PHE A 206 6.83 -18.04 -4.73
C PHE A 206 6.10 -19.21 -4.07
N GLU A 207 6.80 -20.34 -3.97
CA GLU A 207 6.35 -21.53 -3.24
C GLU A 207 7.03 -21.59 -1.88
N TYR A 208 6.33 -22.05 -0.84
CA TYR A 208 6.95 -22.26 0.47
C TYR A 208 7.78 -23.54 0.45
N GLU A 209 9.08 -23.42 0.68
CA GLU A 209 9.95 -24.57 0.93
C GLU A 209 9.73 -25.09 2.35
N TYR A 210 9.75 -24.18 3.32
CA TYR A 210 9.34 -24.43 4.68
C TYR A 210 8.67 -23.21 5.29
N PHE A 211 7.69 -23.46 6.14
CA PHE A 211 7.03 -22.47 6.96
C PHE A 211 6.70 -23.12 8.30
N PHE A 212 7.35 -22.64 9.35
CA PHE A 212 7.16 -23.18 10.70
C PHE A 212 7.08 -22.09 11.76
N LEU A 213 6.39 -22.44 12.84
CA LEU A 213 6.27 -21.67 14.06
C LEU A 213 7.02 -22.40 15.17
N ASP A 214 7.93 -21.68 15.81
CA ASP A 214 8.70 -22.13 16.95
C ASP A 214 8.17 -21.42 18.20
N VAL A 215 7.57 -22.17 19.12
CA VAL A 215 7.02 -21.63 20.38
C VAL A 215 7.91 -22.11 21.51
N GLU A 216 8.29 -21.18 22.38
CA GLU A 216 9.16 -21.52 23.51
C GLU A 216 8.53 -22.62 24.37
N GLY A 217 9.28 -23.69 24.60
CA GLY A 217 8.83 -24.84 25.40
C GLY A 217 7.87 -25.81 24.71
N GLN A 218 7.63 -25.67 23.41
CA GLN A 218 6.82 -26.59 22.62
C GLN A 218 7.56 -27.11 21.39
N HIS A 219 7.05 -28.17 20.78
CA HIS A 219 7.59 -28.67 19.52
C HIS A 219 7.31 -27.70 18.38
N ARG A 220 8.26 -27.57 17.45
CA ARG A 220 8.12 -26.76 16.24
C ARG A 220 6.95 -27.28 15.39
N ILE A 221 6.01 -26.40 15.09
CA ILE A 221 4.87 -26.72 14.21
C ILE A 221 5.22 -26.32 12.79
N TYR A 222 5.23 -27.29 11.88
CA TYR A 222 5.33 -27.03 10.44
C TYR A 222 3.92 -26.82 9.86
N LEU A 223 3.70 -25.63 9.30
CA LEU A 223 2.50 -25.32 8.51
C LEU A 223 2.68 -25.86 7.09
N GLU A 224 3.84 -25.60 6.49
CA GLU A 224 4.22 -26.14 5.19
C GLU A 224 5.66 -26.64 5.21
N ASN A 225 5.91 -27.78 4.57
CA ASN A 225 7.23 -28.38 4.45
C ASN A 225 7.28 -29.17 3.13
N ALA A 226 7.71 -28.50 2.06
CA ALA A 226 7.79 -29.09 0.73
C ALA A 226 8.77 -30.27 0.70
N SER A 227 9.91 -30.14 1.38
CA SER A 227 10.93 -31.20 1.43
C SER A 227 10.45 -32.46 2.15
N ALA A 228 9.72 -32.32 3.26
CA ALA A 228 9.15 -33.46 3.98
C ALA A 228 7.97 -34.07 3.23
N ALA A 229 7.11 -33.25 2.62
CA ALA A 229 6.02 -33.72 1.79
C ALA A 229 6.53 -34.50 0.56
N ALA A 230 7.61 -34.03 -0.08
CA ALA A 230 8.25 -34.72 -1.19
C ALA A 230 8.85 -36.08 -0.75
N LYS A 231 9.54 -36.12 0.40
CA LYS A 231 10.07 -37.37 0.96
C LYS A 231 8.96 -38.36 1.34
N ALA A 232 7.86 -37.88 1.94
CA ALA A 232 6.73 -38.71 2.29
C ALA A 232 6.07 -39.33 1.05
N LYS A 233 5.93 -38.55 -0.03
CA LYS A 233 5.44 -39.05 -1.33
C LYS A 233 6.38 -40.09 -1.94
N ALA A 234 7.69 -39.83 -1.94
CA ALA A 234 8.69 -40.77 -2.44
C ALA A 234 8.74 -42.07 -1.63
N GLY A 235 8.58 -42.00 -0.30
CA GLY A 235 8.52 -43.17 0.58
C GLY A 235 7.24 -44.00 0.37
N ALA A 236 6.09 -43.34 0.19
CA ALA A 236 4.84 -44.02 -0.14
C ALA A 236 4.87 -44.67 -1.54
N GLU A 237 5.54 -44.05 -2.51
CA GLU A 237 5.74 -44.62 -3.85
C GLU A 237 6.74 -45.80 -3.82
N GLY A 238 7.77 -45.72 -2.98
CA GLY A 238 8.70 -46.82 -2.73
C GLY A 238 8.06 -48.04 -2.06
N LEU A 239 7.09 -47.82 -1.17
CA LEU A 239 6.35 -48.88 -0.48
C LEU A 239 5.39 -49.66 -1.41
N ASN A 240 4.87 -49.02 -2.45
CA ASN A 240 3.97 -49.65 -3.44
C ASN A 240 4.72 -50.24 -4.65
N LYS A 241 6.05 -50.09 -4.73
CA LYS A 241 6.87 -50.70 -5.77
C LYS A 241 7.38 -52.06 -5.28
N PRO A 242 7.20 -53.16 -6.05
CA PRO A 242 7.77 -54.45 -5.67
C PRO A 242 9.28 -54.30 -5.54
N PHE A 243 9.82 -54.77 -4.41
CA PHE A 243 11.24 -54.68 -4.09
C PHE A 243 12.05 -55.36 -5.21
N ARG A 244 12.90 -54.59 -5.90
CA ARG A 244 13.80 -55.10 -6.93
C ARG A 244 15.22 -55.06 -6.40
N LEU A 245 15.80 -56.22 -6.17
CA LEU A 245 17.21 -56.38 -5.82
C LEU A 245 17.86 -57.30 -6.87
N PHE A 246 18.92 -56.83 -7.52
CA PHE A 246 19.64 -57.57 -8.59
C PHE A 246 18.78 -58.01 -9.79
N GLY A 247 17.81 -57.18 -10.20
CA GLY A 247 16.97 -57.48 -11.38
C GLY A 247 15.86 -58.51 -11.13
N VAL A 248 15.76 -59.06 -9.92
CA VAL A 248 14.69 -59.98 -9.53
C VAL A 248 13.63 -59.20 -8.74
N LYS A 249 12.36 -59.34 -9.13
CA LYS A 249 11.20 -58.81 -8.40
C LYS A 249 10.83 -59.82 -7.32
N TRP A 250 10.98 -59.44 -6.06
CA TRP A 250 10.46 -60.20 -4.93
C TRP A 250 9.05 -59.70 -4.67
N ASN A 251 8.08 -60.62 -4.79
CA ASN A 251 6.65 -60.35 -4.60
C ASN A 251 6.21 -60.79 -3.21
#